data_AF-A0A2T2NB55-F1
#
_entry.id   AF-A0A2T2NB55-F1
#
_cell.length_a   1.000
_cell.length_b   1.000
_cell.length_c   1.000
_cell.angle_alpha   90.00
_cell.angle_beta   90.00
_cell.angle_gamma   90.00
#
_symmetry.space_group_name_H-M   'P 1'
#
loop_
_entity.id
_entity.type
_entity.pdbx_description
1 polymer ?
#
loop_
_entity_poly.entity_id
_entity_poly.type
_entity_poly.pdbx_seq_one_letter_code
_entity_poly.pdbx_strand_id
1 'polypeptide(L)'
;MIDLTKNDEPRSGSSDREFDLKTPSFEEYLDSRNEADQDRETTNAKLPSPRKVDSRNQKGTSDGKLMQQVKKRHTLEIQKIHEENVKLTARLRQEQEERAQAMQSEKEDTIRKLKEEKEGIIQALRNENEEAKRHENEARVKSTLLDDLMSKSSQLKQEIFVLRNQLSVQPANTEDRICKSLSEEKERNHCLQRKLDNQESSVASLKLELEKAKSDLSKITQQARLKPELLPPSPLSIAGSNKRSFSVAPAIGTSHSLEEKSDNIRRVFLRVKRKYDTVHSLVSKLVTDTRGLNLSLFGEFGQHIGSLRKLLEEEAKERIMESEEQQESVERTNGSV
;
A
#
# COMPACT_ATOMS: atom_id res chain seq x y z
N MET A 1 -35.07 3.74 -24.97
CA MET A 1 -33.85 4.46 -25.35
C MET A 1 -33.98 5.86 -24.79
N ILE A 2 -33.31 6.15 -23.67
CA ILE A 2 -33.28 7.46 -23.03
C ILE A 2 -31.84 7.91 -23.10
N ASP A 3 -31.63 9.01 -23.80
CA ASP A 3 -30.32 9.61 -24.08
C ASP A 3 -29.95 10.54 -22.91
N LEU A 4 -28.87 10.21 -22.21
CA LEU A 4 -28.39 10.88 -20.98
C LEU A 4 -27.00 11.48 -21.20
N THR A 5 -26.81 12.27 -22.25
CA THR A 5 -25.60 13.09 -22.42
C THR A 5 -25.93 14.55 -22.18
N LYS A 6 -25.91 14.98 -20.91
CA LYS A 6 -25.81 16.39 -20.56
C LYS A 6 -24.89 16.60 -19.36
N ASN A 7 -23.92 17.46 -19.60
CA ASN A 7 -23.22 18.36 -18.69
C ASN A 7 -22.21 17.73 -17.74
N ASP A 8 -20.94 18.01 -18.01
CA ASP A 8 -20.00 18.44 -16.97
C ASP A 8 -18.95 19.38 -17.59
N GLU A 9 -19.07 20.67 -17.24
CA GLU A 9 -18.02 21.67 -17.43
C GLU A 9 -16.94 21.49 -16.35
N PRO A 10 -15.64 21.53 -16.67
CA PRO A 10 -14.62 21.74 -15.65
C PRO A 10 -14.44 23.25 -15.39
N ARG A 11 -15.11 23.75 -14.36
CA ARG A 11 -14.70 24.96 -13.64
C ARG A 11 -13.80 24.56 -12.46
N SER A 12 -12.50 24.76 -12.60
CA SER A 12 -11.63 25.00 -11.45
C SER A 12 -10.44 25.83 -11.90
N GLY A 13 -10.53 27.15 -11.72
CA GLY A 13 -9.38 28.03 -11.76
C GLY A 13 -8.59 27.90 -10.46
N SER A 14 -7.32 27.49 -10.57
CA SER A 14 -6.31 27.79 -9.55
C SER A 14 -5.58 29.05 -9.99
N SER A 15 -6.03 30.18 -9.44
CA SER A 15 -5.31 31.45 -9.50
C SER A 15 -4.12 31.35 -8.56
N ASP A 16 -2.96 30.96 -9.08
CA ASP A 16 -1.67 31.17 -8.43
C ASP A 16 -1.42 32.68 -8.34
N ARG A 17 -1.91 33.28 -7.26
CA ARG A 17 -1.45 34.60 -6.81
C ARG A 17 -0.25 34.36 -5.90
N GLU A 18 0.93 34.37 -6.50
CA GLU A 18 2.18 34.62 -5.77
C GLU A 18 2.04 35.93 -5.00
N PHE A 19 1.86 35.83 -3.68
CA PHE A 19 2.07 36.93 -2.77
C PHE A 19 3.57 37.09 -2.61
N ASP A 20 4.13 37.98 -3.41
CA ASP A 20 5.53 38.39 -3.34
C ASP A 20 5.72 39.28 -2.10
N LEU A 21 5.70 38.65 -0.92
CA LEU A 21 6.03 39.27 0.35
C LEU A 21 7.55 39.46 0.37
N LYS A 22 7.99 40.60 -0.18
CA LYS A 22 9.32 41.15 0.08
C LYS A 22 9.45 41.42 1.57
N THR A 23 9.94 40.43 2.30
CA THR A 23 10.49 40.63 3.65
C THR A 23 11.73 41.52 3.50
N PRO A 24 11.76 42.71 4.13
CA PRO A 24 12.96 43.55 4.15
C PRO A 24 14.15 42.72 4.63
N SER A 25 15.28 42.80 3.94
CA SER A 25 16.46 42.05 4.36
C SER A 25 16.92 42.58 5.72
N PHE A 26 17.37 41.66 6.57
CA PHE A 26 17.87 41.96 7.92
C PHE A 26 19.05 42.97 7.90
N GLU A 27 19.71 43.15 6.76
CA GLU A 27 20.80 44.10 6.56
C GLU A 27 20.33 45.57 6.57
N GLU A 28 19.12 45.90 6.10
CA GLU A 28 18.60 47.28 6.17
C GLU A 28 18.34 47.76 7.61
N TYR A 29 18.14 46.84 8.56
CA TYR A 29 17.91 47.20 9.98
C TYR A 29 19.18 47.51 10.76
N LEU A 30 20.35 47.09 10.28
CA LEU A 30 21.62 47.33 10.98
C LEU A 30 22.22 48.70 10.66
N ASP A 31 21.94 49.27 9.49
CA ASP A 31 22.46 50.59 9.11
C ASP A 31 21.73 51.75 9.82
N SER A 32 20.46 51.60 10.18
CA SER A 32 19.69 52.67 10.85
C SER A 32 20.06 52.90 12.32
N ARG A 33 20.93 52.08 12.93
CA ARG A 33 21.27 52.17 14.35
C ARG A 33 22.62 52.83 14.64
N ASN A 34 23.44 53.06 13.61
CA ASN A 34 24.77 53.67 13.77
C ASN A 34 24.79 55.20 13.60
N GLU A 35 23.70 55.82 13.14
CA GLU A 35 23.65 57.29 12.94
C GLU A 35 23.25 58.09 14.20
N ALA A 36 22.82 57.43 15.29
CA ALA A 36 22.30 58.13 16.47
C ALA A 36 23.36 58.51 17.53
N ASP A 37 24.60 58.02 17.43
CA ASP A 37 25.61 58.15 18.49
C ASP A 37 26.78 59.11 18.16
N GLN A 38 26.73 59.89 17.07
CA GLN A 38 27.83 60.80 16.68
C GLN A 38 27.79 62.21 17.28
N ASP A 39 26.75 62.63 18.02
CA ASP A 39 26.57 64.05 18.41
C ASP A 39 26.91 64.41 19.87
N ARG A 40 27.74 63.62 20.58
CA ARG A 40 28.25 64.02 21.92
C ARG A 40 29.69 64.53 21.87
N GLU A 41 29.86 65.66 21.19
CA GLU A 41 31.03 66.53 21.38
C GLU A 41 31.11 67.03 22.82
N THR A 42 32.24 66.73 23.44
CA THR A 42 32.66 67.12 24.78
C THR A 42 32.86 68.63 24.89
N THR A 43 32.02 69.31 25.65
CA THR A 43 32.26 70.70 26.09
C THR A 43 33.30 70.71 27.22
N ASN A 44 34.58 70.82 26.86
CA ASN A 44 35.69 71.04 27.79
C ASN A 44 35.63 72.49 28.33
N ALA A 45 34.89 72.70 29.43
CA ALA A 45 34.87 73.96 30.16
C ALA A 45 36.21 74.19 30.88
N LYS A 46 36.99 75.15 30.36
CA LYS A 46 38.27 75.62 30.91
C LYS A 46 38.05 76.34 32.24
N LEU A 47 38.40 75.69 33.35
CA LEU A 47 38.37 76.29 34.68
C LEU A 47 39.39 77.45 34.81
N PRO A 48 39.06 78.55 35.51
CA PRO A 48 39.95 79.69 35.69
C PRO A 48 41.07 79.41 36.71
N SER A 49 42.30 79.82 36.36
CA SER A 49 43.49 79.74 37.22
C SER A 49 43.33 80.48 38.56
N PRO A 50 43.90 79.96 39.66
CA PRO A 50 43.85 80.61 40.96
C PRO A 50 44.73 81.87 40.98
N ARG A 51 44.14 82.99 41.43
CA ARG A 51 44.85 84.26 41.67
C ARG A 51 45.83 84.09 42.83
N LYS A 52 47.10 84.47 42.59
CA LYS A 52 48.13 84.60 43.63
C LYS A 52 47.77 85.79 44.53
N VAL A 53 47.63 85.56 45.83
CA VAL A 53 47.44 86.59 46.85
C VAL A 53 48.76 86.74 47.60
N ASP A 54 49.38 87.92 47.47
CA ASP A 54 50.61 88.29 48.16
C ASP A 54 50.37 88.39 49.67
N SER A 55 51.12 87.61 50.44
CA SER A 55 51.04 87.58 51.91
C SER A 55 52.10 88.50 52.51
N ARG A 56 51.67 89.62 53.10
CA ARG A 56 52.51 90.50 53.92
C ARG A 56 52.88 89.84 55.25
N ASN A 57 54.19 89.80 55.53
CA ASN A 57 54.79 89.46 56.81
C ASN A 57 54.21 90.30 57.96
N GLN A 58 53.67 89.64 58.99
CA GLN A 58 53.50 90.22 60.33
C GLN A 58 54.22 89.36 61.38
N LYS A 59 55.06 90.03 62.16
CA LYS A 59 55.89 89.50 63.25
C LYS A 59 55.03 89.14 64.47
N GLY A 60 55.42 88.06 65.12
CA GLY A 60 54.63 87.30 66.10
C GLY A 60 54.44 87.90 67.49
N THR A 61 53.39 87.38 68.12
CA THR A 61 53.14 87.29 69.56
C THR A 61 52.80 85.83 69.90
N SER A 62 52.82 85.43 71.18
CA SER A 62 52.71 84.05 71.67
C SER A 62 51.44 83.27 71.22
N ASP A 63 50.45 83.96 70.68
CA ASP A 63 49.24 83.40 70.05
C ASP A 63 49.53 82.67 68.72
N GLY A 64 50.69 82.96 68.10
CA GLY A 64 51.13 82.34 66.85
C GLY A 64 51.44 80.84 66.95
N LYS A 65 51.81 80.32 68.13
CA LYS A 65 52.11 78.89 68.33
C LYS A 65 50.85 78.04 68.39
N LEU A 66 49.81 78.51 69.09
CA LEU A 66 48.51 77.84 69.14
C LEU A 66 47.86 77.84 67.74
N MET A 67 47.94 78.98 67.05
CA MET A 67 47.47 79.10 65.67
C MET A 67 48.26 78.19 64.70
N GLN A 68 49.57 78.02 64.87
CA GLN A 68 50.34 77.03 64.08
C GLN A 68 49.89 75.60 64.35
N GLN A 69 49.58 75.24 65.61
CA GLN A 69 49.11 73.91 65.95
C GLN A 69 47.71 73.63 65.38
N VAL A 70 46.79 74.60 65.46
CA VAL A 70 45.46 74.52 64.85
C VAL A 70 45.57 74.41 63.33
N LYS A 71 46.42 75.23 62.70
CA LYS A 71 46.70 75.12 61.24
C LYS A 71 47.21 73.72 60.88
N LYS A 72 48.17 73.18 61.64
CA LYS A 72 48.71 71.82 61.39
C LYS A 72 47.64 70.73 61.53
N ARG A 73 46.79 70.78 62.57
CA ARG A 73 45.67 69.84 62.74
C ARG A 73 44.68 69.94 61.57
N HIS A 74 44.32 71.15 61.18
CA HIS A 74 43.41 71.38 60.07
C HIS A 74 44.00 70.90 58.72
N THR A 75 45.30 71.12 58.47
CA THR A 75 45.95 70.60 57.26
C THR A 75 45.95 69.07 57.23
N LEU A 76 46.21 68.40 58.36
CA LEU A 76 46.13 66.94 58.45
C LEU A 76 44.71 66.43 58.26
N GLU A 77 43.70 67.14 58.79
CA GLU A 77 42.30 66.80 58.60
C GLU A 77 41.86 66.95 57.13
N ILE A 78 42.27 68.03 56.47
CA ILE A 78 42.05 68.22 55.02
C ILE A 78 42.72 67.10 54.22
N GLN A 79 43.96 66.74 54.55
CA GLN A 79 44.67 65.63 53.89
C GLN A 79 43.92 64.30 54.08
N LYS A 80 43.46 64.02 55.30
CA LYS A 80 42.68 62.82 55.59
C LYS A 80 41.36 62.78 54.80
N ILE A 81 40.62 63.89 54.76
CA ILE A 81 39.39 64.00 53.95
C ILE A 81 39.69 63.83 52.46
N HIS A 82 40.81 64.39 51.97
CA HIS A 82 41.22 64.23 50.58
C HIS A 82 41.55 62.77 50.25
N GLU A 83 42.31 62.08 51.10
CA GLU A 83 42.60 60.65 50.94
C GLU A 83 41.32 59.79 51.00
N GLU A 84 40.40 60.09 51.91
CA GLU A 84 39.11 59.40 52.00
C GLU A 84 38.27 59.63 50.74
N ASN A 85 38.22 60.86 50.21
CA ASN A 85 37.53 61.17 48.95
C ASN A 85 38.16 60.48 47.74
N VAL A 86 39.50 60.38 47.66
CA VAL A 86 40.20 59.63 46.62
C VAL A 86 39.85 58.15 46.70
N LYS A 87 39.87 57.56 47.91
CA LYS A 87 39.48 56.15 48.12
C LYS A 87 38.02 55.91 47.74
N LEU A 88 37.12 56.82 48.10
CA LEU A 88 35.70 56.69 47.78
C LEU A 88 35.43 56.81 46.27
N THR A 89 36.13 57.73 45.60
CA THR A 89 36.07 57.87 44.13
C THR A 89 36.61 56.62 43.43
N ALA A 90 37.71 56.05 43.92
CA ALA A 90 38.26 54.81 43.38
C ALA A 90 37.30 53.62 43.55
N ARG A 91 36.67 53.48 44.72
CA ARG A 91 35.64 52.44 44.96
C ARG A 91 34.42 52.61 44.06
N LEU A 92 33.92 53.84 43.91
CA LEU A 92 32.78 54.11 43.03
C LEU A 92 33.11 53.78 41.57
N ARG A 93 34.33 54.10 41.12
CA ARG A 93 34.79 53.74 39.76
C ARG A 93 34.90 52.23 39.59
N GLN A 94 35.44 51.52 40.57
CA GLN A 94 35.53 50.06 40.56
C GLN A 94 34.13 49.42 40.51
N GLU A 95 33.19 49.88 41.34
CA GLU A 95 31.81 49.38 41.34
C GLU A 95 31.10 49.63 40.00
N GLN A 96 31.34 50.80 39.38
CA GLN A 96 30.81 51.09 38.04
C GLN A 96 31.41 50.17 36.97
N GLU A 97 32.70 49.86 37.05
CA GLU A 97 33.37 48.95 36.12
C GLU A 97 32.89 47.50 36.30
N GLU A 98 32.80 47.02 37.53
CA GLU A 98 32.24 45.69 37.85
C GLU A 98 30.78 45.58 37.37
N ARG A 99 29.97 46.63 37.55
CA ARG A 99 28.60 46.66 37.05
C ARG A 99 28.53 46.68 35.52
N ALA A 100 29.44 47.40 34.86
CA ALA A 100 29.51 47.42 33.40
C ALA A 100 29.94 46.04 32.84
N GLN A 101 30.93 45.39 33.46
CA GLN A 101 31.36 44.04 33.11
C GLN A 101 30.25 43.01 33.33
N ALA A 102 29.53 43.07 34.46
CA ALA A 102 28.39 42.19 34.72
C ALA A 102 27.27 42.36 33.68
N MET A 103 26.91 43.61 33.33
CA MET A 103 25.94 43.87 32.27
C MET A 103 26.41 43.39 30.90
N GLN A 104 27.71 43.48 30.61
CA GLN A 104 28.25 42.98 29.34
C GLN A 104 28.22 41.45 29.28
N SER A 105 28.62 40.77 30.36
CA SER A 105 28.52 39.31 30.46
C SER A 105 27.08 38.81 30.28
N GLU A 106 26.10 39.48 30.92
CA GLU A 106 24.69 39.13 30.78
C GLU A 106 24.17 39.31 29.34
N LYS A 107 24.61 40.39 28.66
CA LYS A 107 24.30 40.60 27.24
C LYS A 107 24.91 39.51 26.35
N GLU A 108 26.15 39.12 26.60
CA GLU A 108 26.81 38.06 25.83
C GLU A 108 26.13 36.70 26.04
N ASP A 109 25.72 36.39 27.27
CA ASP A 109 24.99 35.16 27.59
C ASP A 109 23.59 35.12 26.97
N THR A 110 22.87 36.24 26.98
CA THR A 110 21.56 36.33 26.32
C THR A 110 21.68 36.19 24.80
N ILE A 111 22.68 36.82 24.18
CA ILE A 111 22.96 36.66 22.74
C ILE A 111 23.32 35.20 22.43
N ARG A 112 24.11 34.54 23.28
CA ARG A 112 24.47 33.13 23.10
C ARG A 112 23.24 32.22 23.13
N LYS A 113 22.37 32.39 24.14
CA LYS A 113 21.12 31.63 24.25
C LYS A 113 20.22 31.82 23.03
N LEU A 114 20.06 33.06 22.55
CA LEU A 114 19.27 33.35 21.35
C LEU A 114 19.85 32.71 20.09
N LYS A 115 21.19 32.63 19.97
CA LYS A 115 21.84 31.95 18.84
C LYS A 115 21.61 30.43 18.89
N GLU A 116 21.73 29.82 20.07
CA GLU A 116 21.46 28.39 20.27
C GLU A 116 20.00 28.04 19.97
N GLU A 117 19.05 28.86 20.45
CA GLU A 117 17.63 28.70 20.17
C GLU A 117 17.34 28.83 18.67
N LYS A 118 17.90 29.87 18.01
CA LYS A 118 17.76 30.06 16.56
C LYS A 118 18.30 28.88 15.77
N GLU A 119 19.47 28.34 16.13
CA GLU A 119 20.03 27.17 15.45
C GLU A 119 19.17 25.92 15.68
N GLY A 120 18.62 25.76 16.89
CA GLY A 120 17.66 24.70 17.20
C GLY A 120 16.41 24.77 16.32
N ILE A 121 15.85 25.97 16.13
CA ILE A 121 14.69 26.19 15.24
C ILE A 121 15.04 25.88 13.79
N ILE A 122 16.20 26.35 13.30
CA ILE A 122 16.65 26.07 11.93
C ILE A 122 16.79 24.56 11.70
N GLN A 123 17.35 23.84 12.67
CA GLN A 123 17.52 22.40 12.57
C GLN A 123 16.18 21.66 12.60
N ALA A 124 15.23 22.10 13.43
CA ALA A 124 13.88 21.55 13.46
C ALA A 124 13.17 21.74 12.12
N LEU A 125 13.23 22.95 11.54
CA LEU A 125 12.64 23.25 10.23
C LEU A 125 13.28 22.43 9.09
N ARG A 126 14.60 22.18 9.15
CA ARG A 126 15.27 21.30 8.19
C ARG A 126 14.75 19.87 8.29
N ASN A 127 14.59 19.34 9.51
CA ASN A 127 14.07 17.99 9.71
C ASN A 127 12.63 17.86 9.22
N GLU A 128 11.78 18.84 9.53
CA GLU A 128 10.38 18.88 9.07
C GLU A 128 10.29 18.95 7.54
N ASN A 129 11.15 19.75 6.90
CA ASN A 129 11.21 19.83 5.44
C ASN A 129 11.64 18.49 4.79
N GLU A 130 12.62 17.81 5.39
CA GLU A 130 13.03 16.48 4.90
C GLU A 130 11.93 15.42 5.11
N GLU A 131 11.17 15.49 6.19
CA GLU A 131 10.00 14.63 6.42
C GLU A 131 8.88 14.93 5.42
N ALA A 132 8.59 16.21 5.15
CA ALA A 132 7.64 16.64 4.13
C ALA A 132 8.03 16.11 2.74
N LYS A 133 9.31 16.20 2.34
CA LYS A 133 9.81 15.63 1.08
C LYS A 133 9.67 14.11 1.02
N ARG A 134 9.85 13.40 2.14
CA ARG A 134 9.62 11.95 2.19
C ARG A 134 8.15 11.61 1.94
N HIS A 135 7.23 12.34 2.58
CA HIS A 135 5.79 12.17 2.35
C HIS A 135 5.38 12.51 0.91
N GLU A 136 5.94 13.57 0.32
CA GLU A 136 5.70 13.92 -1.08
C GLU A 136 6.17 12.82 -2.03
N ASN A 137 7.36 12.27 -1.80
CA ASN A 137 7.88 11.15 -2.59
C ASN A 137 7.01 9.88 -2.43
N GLU A 138 6.55 9.58 -1.22
CA GLU A 138 5.64 8.45 -0.98
C GLU A 138 4.30 8.64 -1.70
N ALA A 139 3.74 9.85 -1.66
CA ALA A 139 2.52 10.18 -2.38
C ALA A 139 2.71 10.03 -3.90
N ARG A 140 3.85 10.47 -4.44
CA ARG A 140 4.20 10.30 -5.85
C ARG A 140 4.28 8.83 -6.25
N VAL A 141 4.93 7.98 -5.45
CA VAL A 141 5.01 6.53 -5.69
C VAL A 141 3.61 5.90 -5.66
N LYS A 142 2.78 6.25 -4.68
CA LYS A 142 1.38 5.77 -4.61
C LYS A 142 0.56 6.20 -5.82
N SER A 143 0.74 7.43 -6.32
CA SER A 143 0.09 7.92 -7.53
C SER A 143 0.48 7.09 -8.75
N THR A 144 1.79 6.83 -8.95
CA THR A 144 2.25 6.02 -10.09
C THR A 144 1.72 4.59 -10.03
N LEU A 145 1.63 3.99 -8.84
CA LEU A 145 1.05 2.66 -8.66
C LEU A 145 -0.45 2.63 -8.98
N LEU A 146 -1.18 3.69 -8.62
CA LEU A 146 -2.60 3.83 -8.95
C LEU A 146 -2.80 3.89 -10.47
N ASP A 147 -1.98 4.68 -11.18
CA ASP A 147 -2.02 4.81 -12.63
C ASP A 147 -1.74 3.48 -13.34
N ASP A 148 -0.74 2.72 -12.88
CA ASP A 148 -0.42 1.38 -13.39
C ASP A 148 -1.58 0.40 -13.17
N LEU A 149 -2.20 0.41 -11.98
CA LEU A 149 -3.35 -0.44 -11.68
C LEU A 149 -4.58 -0.07 -12.52
N MET A 150 -4.80 1.23 -12.75
CA MET A 150 -5.89 1.73 -13.61
C MET A 150 -5.68 1.30 -15.07
N SER A 151 -4.44 1.40 -15.57
CA SER A 151 -4.06 0.92 -16.90
C SER A 151 -4.30 -0.59 -17.04
N LYS A 152 -3.85 -1.39 -16.07
CA LYS A 152 -4.06 -2.85 -16.05
C LYS A 152 -5.55 -3.23 -15.96
N SER A 153 -6.32 -2.50 -15.15
CA SER A 153 -7.78 -2.68 -15.05
C SER A 153 -8.47 -2.40 -16.39
N SER A 154 -8.05 -1.35 -17.10
CA SER A 154 -8.54 -1.04 -18.45
C SER A 154 -8.22 -2.15 -19.46
N GLN A 155 -6.98 -2.64 -19.46
CA GLN A 155 -6.55 -3.76 -20.32
C GLN A 155 -7.38 -5.03 -20.07
N LEU A 156 -7.58 -5.41 -18.81
CA LEU A 156 -8.38 -6.59 -18.45
C LEU A 156 -9.85 -6.42 -18.86
N LYS A 157 -10.42 -5.22 -18.73
CA LYS A 157 -11.78 -4.95 -19.21
C LYS A 157 -11.89 -5.13 -20.73
N GLN A 158 -10.90 -4.65 -21.47
CA GLN A 158 -10.83 -4.83 -22.92
C GLN A 158 -10.68 -6.30 -23.31
N GLU A 159 -9.84 -7.06 -22.61
CA GLU A 159 -9.67 -8.50 -22.83
C GLU A 159 -10.97 -9.26 -22.55
N ILE A 160 -11.64 -8.98 -21.43
CA ILE A 160 -12.95 -9.56 -21.09
C ILE A 160 -13.97 -9.26 -22.18
N PHE A 161 -13.98 -8.04 -22.73
CA PHE A 161 -14.87 -7.67 -23.83
C PHE A 161 -14.58 -8.49 -25.09
N VAL A 162 -13.31 -8.64 -25.47
CA VAL A 162 -12.91 -9.45 -26.63
C VAL A 162 -13.30 -10.92 -26.43
N LEU A 163 -13.01 -11.50 -25.26
CA LEU A 163 -13.36 -12.89 -24.94
C LEU A 163 -14.87 -13.12 -24.93
N ARG A 164 -15.65 -12.17 -24.40
CA ARG A 164 -17.13 -12.23 -24.46
C ARG A 164 -17.64 -12.21 -25.89
N ASN A 165 -17.08 -11.36 -26.75
CA ASN A 165 -17.47 -11.33 -28.16
C ASN A 165 -17.10 -12.63 -28.88
N GLN A 166 -15.91 -13.20 -28.62
CA GLN A 166 -15.52 -14.49 -29.18
C GLN A 166 -16.46 -15.62 -28.73
N LEU A 167 -16.79 -15.67 -27.43
CA LEU A 167 -17.72 -16.64 -26.87
C LEU A 167 -19.16 -16.45 -27.38
N SER A 168 -19.55 -15.25 -27.78
CA SER A 168 -20.86 -15.00 -28.38
C SER A 168 -20.93 -15.44 -29.85
N VAL A 169 -19.82 -15.32 -30.59
CA VAL A 169 -19.78 -15.63 -32.03
C VAL A 169 -19.50 -17.11 -32.31
N GLN A 170 -18.71 -17.78 -31.46
CA GLN A 170 -18.41 -19.20 -31.63
C GLN A 170 -19.64 -20.12 -31.67
N PRO A 171 -20.60 -20.06 -30.71
CA PRO A 171 -21.73 -20.97 -30.67
C PRO A 171 -22.61 -20.83 -31.91
N ALA A 172 -22.89 -19.60 -32.36
CA ALA A 172 -23.66 -19.35 -33.58
C ALA A 172 -23.00 -20.02 -34.80
N ASN A 173 -21.68 -19.89 -34.95
CA ASN A 173 -20.95 -20.53 -36.05
C ASN A 173 -20.94 -22.06 -35.95
N THR A 174 -20.83 -22.63 -34.74
CA THR A 174 -20.86 -24.08 -34.55
C THR A 174 -22.25 -24.66 -34.74
N GLU A 175 -23.29 -23.98 -34.24
CA GLU A 175 -24.69 -24.37 -34.42
C GLU A 175 -25.07 -24.34 -35.90
N ASP A 176 -24.70 -23.30 -36.65
CA ASP A 176 -24.94 -23.23 -38.09
C ASP A 176 -24.23 -24.36 -38.85
N ARG A 177 -22.99 -24.71 -38.47
CA ARG A 177 -22.25 -25.83 -39.07
C ARG A 177 -22.90 -27.17 -38.74
N ILE A 178 -23.32 -27.38 -37.50
CA ILE A 178 -24.02 -28.60 -37.06
C ILE A 178 -25.36 -28.72 -37.78
N CYS A 179 -26.14 -27.65 -37.86
CA CYS A 179 -27.43 -27.62 -38.56
C CYS A 179 -27.28 -27.93 -40.06
N LYS A 180 -26.29 -27.35 -40.73
CA LYS A 180 -25.99 -27.66 -42.14
C LYS A 180 -25.60 -29.13 -42.33
N SER A 181 -24.66 -29.63 -41.53
CA SER A 181 -24.23 -31.03 -41.59
C SER A 181 -25.38 -32.01 -41.31
N LEU A 182 -26.23 -31.71 -40.32
CA LEU A 182 -27.41 -32.51 -40.02
C LEU A 182 -28.42 -32.52 -41.17
N SER A 183 -28.61 -31.38 -41.84
CA SER A 183 -29.49 -31.28 -43.01
C SER A 183 -28.99 -32.13 -44.17
N GLU A 184 -27.69 -32.02 -44.50
CA GLU A 184 -27.05 -32.83 -45.55
C GLU A 184 -27.15 -34.33 -45.26
N GLU A 185 -26.96 -34.73 -44.00
CA GLU A 185 -27.03 -36.13 -43.60
C GLU A 185 -28.46 -36.68 -43.62
N LYS A 186 -29.46 -35.85 -43.26
CA LYS A 186 -30.88 -36.21 -43.44
C LYS A 186 -31.21 -36.40 -44.91
N GLU A 187 -30.72 -35.55 -45.80
CA GLU A 187 -30.94 -35.66 -47.24
C GLU A 187 -30.26 -36.92 -47.82
N ARG A 188 -29.03 -37.22 -47.41
CA ARG A 188 -28.35 -38.49 -47.75
C ARG A 188 -29.14 -39.70 -47.28
N ASN A 189 -29.57 -39.72 -46.02
CA ASN A 189 -30.38 -40.81 -45.48
C ASN A 189 -31.69 -40.98 -46.25
N HIS A 190 -32.36 -39.89 -46.61
CA HIS A 190 -33.59 -39.97 -47.39
C HIS A 190 -33.35 -40.50 -48.82
N CYS A 191 -32.22 -40.15 -49.44
CA CYS A 191 -31.81 -40.70 -50.73
C CYS A 191 -31.49 -42.21 -50.64
N LEU A 192 -30.78 -42.64 -49.59
CA LEU A 192 -30.50 -44.05 -49.34
C LEU A 192 -31.77 -44.86 -49.06
N GLN A 193 -32.71 -44.31 -48.28
CA GLN A 193 -34.00 -44.95 -48.04
C GLN A 193 -34.75 -45.19 -49.35
N ARG A 194 -34.85 -44.18 -50.22
CA ARG A 194 -35.47 -44.35 -51.55
C ARG A 194 -34.79 -45.43 -52.40
N LYS A 195 -33.46 -45.53 -52.33
CA LYS A 195 -32.72 -46.60 -53.03
C LYS A 195 -33.04 -47.97 -52.45
N LEU A 196 -33.13 -48.09 -51.12
CA LEU A 196 -33.53 -49.32 -50.43
C LEU A 196 -34.94 -49.75 -50.87
N ASP A 197 -35.91 -48.84 -50.81
CA ASP A 197 -37.31 -49.12 -51.18
C ASP A 197 -37.41 -49.58 -52.66
N ASN A 198 -36.63 -48.95 -53.55
CA ASN A 198 -36.54 -49.34 -54.97
C ASN A 198 -35.92 -50.73 -55.14
N GLN A 199 -34.86 -51.06 -54.39
CA GLN A 199 -34.24 -52.38 -54.42
C GLN A 199 -35.18 -53.45 -53.85
N GLU A 200 -35.89 -53.17 -52.76
CA GLU A 200 -36.88 -54.08 -52.17
C GLU A 200 -38.01 -54.37 -53.16
N SER A 201 -38.51 -53.35 -53.86
CA SER A 201 -39.50 -53.49 -54.93
C SER A 201 -38.98 -54.34 -56.09
N SER A 202 -37.72 -54.13 -56.50
CA SER A 202 -37.07 -54.94 -57.55
C SER A 202 -36.91 -56.40 -57.13
N VAL A 203 -36.48 -56.65 -55.89
CA VAL A 203 -36.36 -58.01 -55.33
C VAL A 203 -37.73 -58.69 -55.23
N ALA A 204 -38.78 -57.97 -54.85
CA ALA A 204 -40.14 -58.50 -54.81
C ALA A 204 -40.64 -58.91 -56.21
N SER A 205 -40.37 -58.08 -57.22
CA SER A 205 -40.68 -58.40 -58.63
C SER A 205 -39.92 -59.64 -59.12
N LEU A 206 -38.62 -59.71 -58.86
CA LEU A 206 -37.78 -60.86 -59.24
C LEU A 206 -38.23 -62.14 -58.52
N LYS A 207 -38.65 -62.05 -57.25
CA LYS A 207 -39.23 -63.20 -56.53
C LYS A 207 -40.52 -63.69 -57.19
N LEU A 208 -41.40 -62.78 -57.60
CA LEU A 208 -42.63 -63.13 -58.34
C LEU A 208 -42.32 -63.79 -59.68
N GLU A 209 -41.36 -63.26 -60.44
CA GLU A 209 -40.90 -63.88 -61.69
C GLU A 209 -40.27 -65.25 -61.45
N LEU A 210 -39.45 -65.41 -60.40
CA LEU A 210 -38.86 -66.67 -60.01
C LEU A 210 -39.93 -67.71 -59.65
N GLU A 211 -40.95 -67.34 -58.86
CA GLU A 211 -42.04 -68.25 -58.52
C GLU A 211 -42.89 -68.63 -59.74
N LYS A 212 -43.12 -67.68 -60.66
CA LYS A 212 -43.76 -67.97 -61.96
C LYS A 212 -42.93 -68.95 -62.78
N ALA A 213 -41.63 -68.70 -62.92
CA ALA A 213 -40.70 -69.59 -63.63
C ALA A 213 -40.63 -70.98 -63.00
N LYS A 214 -40.64 -71.09 -61.66
CA LYS A 214 -40.75 -72.38 -60.94
C LYS A 214 -42.06 -73.09 -61.25
N SER A 215 -43.18 -72.38 -61.25
CA SER A 215 -44.50 -72.95 -61.62
C SER A 215 -44.49 -73.49 -63.05
N ASP A 216 -43.94 -72.73 -63.99
CA ASP A 216 -43.83 -73.14 -65.39
C ASP A 216 -42.85 -74.33 -65.56
N LEU A 217 -41.72 -74.33 -64.86
CA LEU A 217 -40.78 -75.46 -64.83
C LEU A 217 -41.44 -76.72 -64.23
N SER A 218 -42.24 -76.59 -63.17
CA SER A 218 -43.01 -77.70 -62.59
C SER A 218 -44.00 -78.28 -63.60
N LYS A 219 -44.69 -77.45 -64.39
CA LYS A 219 -45.59 -77.93 -65.46
C LYS A 219 -44.82 -78.69 -66.54
N ILE A 220 -43.64 -78.18 -66.96
CA ILE A 220 -42.77 -78.85 -67.93
C ILE A 220 -42.24 -80.18 -67.36
N THR A 221 -41.85 -80.22 -66.09
CA THR A 221 -41.34 -81.43 -65.42
C THR A 221 -42.44 -82.48 -65.27
N GLN A 222 -43.70 -82.06 -65.05
CA GLN A 222 -44.85 -82.96 -65.07
C GLN A 222 -45.16 -83.49 -66.48
N GLN A 223 -44.94 -82.71 -67.54
CA GLN A 223 -45.03 -83.18 -68.93
C GLN A 223 -43.86 -84.10 -69.33
N ALA A 224 -42.68 -83.96 -68.72
CA ALA A 224 -41.50 -84.76 -69.01
C ALA A 224 -41.45 -86.11 -68.27
N ARG A 225 -42.47 -86.49 -67.48
CA ARG A 225 -42.58 -87.82 -66.86
C ARG A 225 -43.08 -88.87 -67.86
N LEU A 226 -42.21 -89.21 -68.81
CA LEU A 226 -42.13 -90.51 -69.49
C LEU A 226 -40.67 -90.97 -69.51
N LYS A 227 -40.11 -91.33 -68.33
CA LYS A 227 -39.12 -92.41 -68.11
C LYS A 227 -38.56 -92.37 -66.68
N PRO A 228 -38.39 -93.52 -66.00
CA PRO A 228 -37.82 -93.59 -64.66
C PRO A 228 -36.31 -93.91 -64.70
N GLU A 229 -35.49 -93.23 -63.91
CA GLU A 229 -34.27 -93.82 -63.36
C GLU A 229 -33.84 -93.11 -62.05
N LEU A 230 -33.09 -93.85 -61.25
CA LEU A 230 -32.98 -93.86 -59.80
C LEU A 230 -32.18 -92.72 -59.12
N LEU A 231 -32.55 -92.49 -57.85
CA LEU A 231 -31.89 -91.83 -56.69
C LEU A 231 -30.35 -92.04 -56.59
N PRO A 232 -29.53 -91.24 -55.81
CA PRO A 232 -29.70 -91.00 -54.36
C PRO A 232 -29.14 -89.62 -53.83
N PRO A 233 -28.68 -89.42 -52.56
CA PRO A 233 -29.35 -88.56 -51.56
C PRO A 233 -28.58 -87.29 -51.09
N SER A 234 -29.30 -86.42 -50.38
CA SER A 234 -28.92 -85.23 -49.56
C SER A 234 -27.66 -85.40 -48.65
N PRO A 235 -27.01 -84.34 -48.08
CA PRO A 235 -27.70 -83.28 -47.31
C PRO A 235 -27.00 -81.90 -47.05
N LEU A 236 -27.71 -81.06 -46.28
CA LEU A 236 -27.27 -80.09 -45.25
C LEU A 236 -27.33 -78.57 -45.52
N SER A 237 -28.22 -77.99 -44.73
CA SER A 237 -28.51 -76.58 -44.49
C SER A 237 -27.34 -75.79 -43.91
N ILE A 238 -27.24 -74.54 -44.37
CA ILE A 238 -26.40 -73.48 -43.81
C ILE A 238 -27.11 -72.91 -42.57
N ALA A 239 -26.56 -73.17 -41.39
CA ALA A 239 -26.97 -72.54 -40.15
C ALA A 239 -26.20 -71.22 -39.97
N GLY A 240 -26.93 -70.11 -39.96
CA GLY A 240 -26.42 -68.83 -39.48
C GLY A 240 -26.25 -68.86 -37.96
N SER A 241 -25.06 -68.49 -37.49
CA SER A 241 -24.77 -68.23 -36.07
C SER A 241 -24.30 -66.79 -35.92
N ASN A 242 -25.24 -65.89 -35.68
CA ASN A 242 -24.98 -64.63 -35.00
C ASN A 242 -24.53 -64.93 -33.57
N LYS A 243 -23.28 -64.64 -33.22
CA LYS A 243 -22.88 -64.43 -31.83
C LYS A 243 -22.10 -63.13 -31.68
N ARG A 244 -22.64 -62.35 -30.75
CA ARG A 244 -22.32 -60.99 -30.36
C ARG A 244 -20.89 -60.86 -29.87
N SER A 245 -20.33 -59.69 -30.12
CA SER A 245 -19.16 -59.13 -29.46
C SER A 245 -19.25 -59.30 -27.94
N PHE A 246 -18.28 -60.02 -27.36
CA PHE A 246 -18.00 -59.90 -25.94
C PHE A 246 -17.23 -58.60 -25.72
N SER A 247 -17.94 -57.62 -25.19
CA SER A 247 -17.34 -56.45 -24.54
C SER A 247 -16.49 -56.96 -23.37
N VAL A 248 -15.20 -56.66 -23.43
CA VAL A 248 -14.27 -56.80 -22.31
C VAL A 248 -14.74 -55.86 -21.21
N ALA A 249 -15.34 -56.40 -20.15
CA ALA A 249 -15.54 -55.66 -18.92
C ALA A 249 -14.16 -55.44 -18.27
N PRO A 250 -13.76 -54.21 -17.94
CA PRO A 250 -12.52 -53.98 -17.22
C PRO A 250 -12.66 -54.50 -15.80
N ALA A 251 -11.75 -55.38 -15.40
CA ALA A 251 -11.61 -55.81 -14.01
C ALA A 251 -11.26 -54.60 -13.14
N ILE A 252 -12.18 -54.20 -12.27
CA ILE A 252 -11.95 -53.16 -11.27
C ILE A 252 -11.05 -53.78 -10.20
N GLY A 253 -9.77 -53.37 -10.22
CA GLY A 253 -8.79 -53.70 -9.18
C GLY A 253 -9.24 -53.13 -7.83
N THR A 254 -9.43 -54.01 -6.86
CA THR A 254 -9.92 -53.71 -5.51
C THR A 254 -8.82 -53.22 -4.54
N SER A 255 -7.65 -52.81 -5.03
CA SER A 255 -6.55 -52.29 -4.21
C SER A 255 -6.41 -50.76 -4.18
N HIS A 256 -7.05 -50.02 -5.09
CA HIS A 256 -6.92 -48.55 -5.18
C HIS A 256 -7.84 -47.75 -4.23
N SER A 257 -8.80 -48.41 -3.58
CA SER A 257 -9.85 -47.76 -2.75
C SER A 257 -9.33 -46.94 -1.57
N LEU A 258 -8.23 -47.36 -0.94
CA LEU A 258 -7.72 -46.70 0.28
C LEU A 258 -6.84 -45.48 -0.05
N GLU A 259 -6.02 -45.61 -1.09
CA GLU A 259 -5.14 -44.56 -1.59
C GLU A 259 -5.95 -43.43 -2.28
N GLU A 260 -6.97 -43.77 -3.08
CA GLU A 260 -7.90 -42.80 -3.66
C GLU A 260 -8.69 -42.04 -2.60
N LYS A 261 -9.08 -42.70 -1.51
CA LYS A 261 -9.75 -42.04 -0.38
C LYS A 261 -8.81 -41.06 0.32
N SER A 262 -7.56 -41.45 0.61
CA SER A 262 -6.59 -40.53 1.21
C SER A 262 -6.30 -39.33 0.29
N ASP A 263 -6.20 -39.54 -1.02
CA ASP A 263 -5.98 -38.47 -1.98
C ASP A 263 -7.18 -37.53 -2.11
N ASN A 264 -8.40 -38.06 -2.02
CA ASN A 264 -9.59 -37.22 -2.00
C ASN A 264 -9.65 -36.39 -0.72
N ILE A 265 -9.38 -36.99 0.45
CA ILE A 265 -9.31 -36.28 1.73
C ILE A 265 -8.24 -35.19 1.67
N ARG A 266 -7.05 -35.50 1.14
CA ARG A 266 -5.95 -34.53 0.99
C ARG A 266 -6.34 -33.37 0.06
N ARG A 267 -6.99 -33.66 -1.07
CA ARG A 267 -7.47 -32.63 -2.01
C ARG A 267 -8.53 -31.73 -1.37
N VAL A 268 -9.48 -32.31 -0.64
CA VAL A 268 -10.51 -31.54 0.09
C VAL A 268 -9.86 -30.69 1.19
N PHE A 269 -8.97 -31.28 1.99
CA PHE A 269 -8.25 -30.56 3.04
C PHE A 269 -7.47 -29.37 2.47
N LEU A 270 -6.68 -29.56 1.41
CA LEU A 270 -5.93 -28.47 0.79
C LEU A 270 -6.85 -27.38 0.23
N ARG A 271 -8.01 -27.75 -0.33
CA ARG A 271 -8.99 -26.77 -0.83
C ARG A 271 -9.61 -25.97 0.32
N VAL A 272 -9.99 -26.64 1.40
CA VAL A 272 -10.56 -25.99 2.59
C VAL A 272 -9.52 -25.11 3.26
N LYS A 273 -8.30 -25.62 3.48
CA LYS A 273 -7.18 -24.87 4.04
C LYS A 273 -6.86 -23.62 3.25
N ARG A 274 -6.72 -23.71 1.92
CA ARG A 274 -6.48 -22.52 1.07
C ARG A 274 -7.58 -21.45 1.22
N LYS A 275 -8.85 -21.88 1.28
CA LYS A 275 -9.97 -20.96 1.50
C LYS A 275 -9.90 -20.33 2.89
N TYR A 276 -9.62 -21.13 3.91
CA TYR A 276 -9.44 -20.67 5.27
C TYR A 276 -8.28 -19.67 5.37
N ASP A 277 -7.10 -19.97 4.82
CA ASP A 277 -5.93 -19.09 4.81
C ASP A 277 -6.25 -17.74 4.13
N THR A 278 -7.00 -17.78 3.03
CA THR A 278 -7.45 -16.57 2.32
C THR A 278 -8.38 -15.73 3.20
N VAL A 279 -9.38 -16.35 3.84
CA VAL A 279 -10.31 -15.64 4.74
C VAL A 279 -9.57 -15.09 5.96
N HIS A 280 -8.72 -15.91 6.58
CA HIS A 280 -7.92 -15.51 7.73
C HIS A 280 -7.00 -14.31 7.40
N SER A 281 -6.35 -14.32 6.22
CA SER A 281 -5.53 -13.20 5.76
C SER A 281 -6.36 -11.91 5.59
N LEU A 282 -7.54 -12.01 4.99
CA LEU A 282 -8.44 -10.86 4.83
C LEU A 282 -8.93 -10.31 6.17
N VAL A 283 -9.32 -11.19 7.10
CA VAL A 283 -9.76 -10.81 8.45
C VAL A 283 -8.61 -10.16 9.23
N SER A 284 -7.40 -10.72 9.18
CA SER A 284 -6.21 -10.16 9.83
C SER A 284 -5.91 -8.75 9.32
N LYS A 285 -5.99 -8.54 8.00
CA LYS A 285 -5.80 -7.23 7.39
C LYS A 285 -6.89 -6.25 7.83
N LEU A 286 -8.15 -6.67 7.80
CA LEU A 286 -9.28 -5.85 8.22
C LEU A 286 -9.17 -5.41 9.70
N VAL A 287 -8.73 -6.31 10.58
CA VAL A 287 -8.49 -5.99 12.00
C VAL A 287 -7.33 -5.01 12.17
N THR A 288 -6.29 -5.13 11.34
CA THR A 288 -5.14 -4.22 11.33
C THR A 288 -5.53 -2.83 10.83
N ASP A 289 -6.25 -2.75 9.71
CA ASP A 289 -6.67 -1.49 9.09
C ASP A 289 -7.67 -0.72 9.97
N THR A 290 -8.40 -1.43 10.84
CA THR A 290 -9.35 -0.84 11.80
C THR A 290 -8.75 -0.62 13.20
N ARG A 291 -7.43 -0.77 13.35
CA ARG A 291 -6.73 -0.55 14.62
C ARG A 291 -6.72 0.94 14.95
N GLY A 292 -7.21 1.30 16.14
CA GLY A 292 -7.31 2.70 16.58
C GLY A 292 -8.60 3.42 16.16
N LEU A 293 -9.44 2.80 15.34
CA LEU A 293 -10.78 3.33 15.06
C LEU A 293 -11.72 3.09 16.25
N ASN A 294 -12.60 4.06 16.52
CA ASN A 294 -13.65 3.89 17.51
C ASN A 294 -14.80 3.03 16.95
N LEU A 295 -14.65 1.70 17.08
CA LEU A 295 -15.59 0.72 16.54
C LEU A 295 -17.03 0.86 17.10
N SER A 296 -17.21 1.46 18.29
CA SER A 296 -18.56 1.63 18.85
C SER A 296 -19.43 2.58 18.02
N LEU A 297 -18.82 3.46 17.22
CA LEU A 297 -19.52 4.39 16.33
C LEU A 297 -20.04 3.71 15.05
N PHE A 298 -19.60 2.49 14.75
CA PHE A 298 -19.97 1.75 13.54
C PHE A 298 -21.11 0.73 13.76
N GLY A 299 -21.84 0.84 14.88
CA GLY A 299 -22.99 -0.02 15.17
C GLY A 299 -22.65 -1.51 15.17
N GLU A 300 -23.48 -2.33 14.53
CA GLU A 300 -23.30 -3.78 14.44
C GLU A 300 -22.03 -4.18 13.69
N PHE A 301 -21.64 -3.44 12.65
CA PHE A 301 -20.40 -3.71 11.92
C PHE A 301 -19.18 -3.61 12.85
N GLY A 302 -19.13 -2.57 13.67
CA GLY A 302 -18.08 -2.39 14.67
C GLY A 302 -18.03 -3.52 15.71
N GLN A 303 -19.19 -4.06 16.11
CA GLN A 303 -19.26 -5.22 16.99
C GLN A 303 -18.68 -6.47 16.32
N HIS A 304 -19.00 -6.73 15.06
CA HIS A 304 -18.44 -7.85 14.31
C HIS A 304 -16.92 -7.76 14.18
N ILE A 305 -16.38 -6.57 13.87
CA ILE A 305 -14.92 -6.36 13.83
C ILE A 305 -14.29 -6.57 15.22
N GLY A 306 -14.95 -6.12 16.28
CA GLY A 306 -14.51 -6.36 17.66
C GLY A 306 -14.44 -7.85 18.00
N SER A 307 -15.44 -8.63 17.62
CA SER A 307 -15.45 -10.09 17.80
C SER A 307 -14.38 -10.78 16.96
N LEU A 308 -14.17 -10.37 15.71
CA LEU A 308 -13.10 -10.90 14.86
C LEU A 308 -11.71 -10.62 15.44
N ARG A 309 -11.50 -9.44 16.02
CA ARG A 309 -10.24 -9.10 16.70
C ARG A 309 -9.97 -10.02 17.89
N LYS A 310 -10.99 -10.26 18.73
CA LYS A 310 -10.87 -11.17 19.88
C LYS A 310 -10.53 -12.60 19.45
N LEU A 311 -11.23 -13.12 18.44
CA LEU A 311 -10.97 -14.47 17.92
C LEU A 311 -9.54 -14.63 17.39
N LEU A 312 -9.01 -13.63 16.68
CA LEU A 312 -7.62 -13.66 16.22
C LEU A 312 -6.60 -13.55 17.37
N GLU A 313 -6.91 -12.77 18.41
CA GLU A 313 -6.06 -12.68 19.60
C GLU A 313 -6.04 -13.97 20.41
N GLU A 314 -7.18 -14.67 20.51
CA GLU A 314 -7.28 -16.00 21.13
C GLU A 314 -6.50 -17.04 20.33
N GLU A 315 -6.68 -17.08 19.00
CA GLU A 315 -5.94 -17.99 18.12
C GLU A 315 -4.41 -17.75 18.17
N ALA A 316 -3.98 -16.48 18.25
CA ALA A 316 -2.56 -16.15 18.39
C ALA A 316 -1.99 -16.65 19.73
N LYS A 317 -2.76 -16.58 20.82
CA LYS A 317 -2.35 -17.09 22.14
C LYS A 317 -2.25 -18.61 22.14
N GLU A 318 -3.22 -19.30 21.54
CA GLU A 318 -3.21 -20.76 21.42
C GLU A 318 -1.96 -21.25 20.66
N ARG A 319 -1.62 -20.61 19.54
CA ARG A 319 -0.40 -20.96 18.77
C ARG A 319 0.90 -20.73 19.55
N ILE A 320 0.95 -19.70 20.39
CA ILE A 320 2.12 -19.44 21.25
C ILE A 320 2.23 -20.55 22.30
N MET A 321 1.12 -20.91 22.97
CA MET A 321 1.10 -21.99 23.95
C MET A 321 1.50 -23.35 23.34
N GLU A 322 1.00 -23.68 22.15
CA GLU A 322 1.40 -24.91 21.45
C GLU A 322 2.90 -24.93 21.10
N SER A 323 3.47 -23.77 20.76
CA SER A 323 4.90 -23.68 20.45
C SER A 323 5.79 -23.82 21.69
N GLU A 324 5.36 -23.29 22.84
CA GLU A 324 6.06 -23.44 24.12
C GLU A 324 6.03 -24.89 24.62
N GLU A 325 4.88 -25.57 24.50
CA GLU A 325 4.74 -26.98 24.89
C GLU A 325 5.59 -27.91 23.99
N GLN A 326 5.67 -27.60 22.69
CA GLN A 326 6.56 -28.32 21.78
C GLN A 326 8.04 -28.10 22.11
N GLN A 327 8.43 -26.87 22.47
CA GLN A 327 9.81 -26.56 22.85
C GLN A 327 10.21 -27.25 24.16
N GLU A 328 9.32 -27.28 25.15
CA GLU A 328 9.55 -27.98 26.43
C GLU A 328 9.63 -29.51 26.24
N SER A 329 8.84 -30.08 25.32
CA SER A 329 8.92 -31.52 24.99
C SER A 329 10.25 -31.93 24.33
N VAL A 330 10.85 -31.03 23.53
CA VAL A 330 12.14 -31.23 22.88
C VAL A 330 13.29 -31.09 23.89
N GLU A 331 13.19 -30.19 24.86
CA GLU A 331 14.21 -30.06 25.92
C GLU A 331 14.20 -31.26 26.87
N ARG A 332 13.03 -31.80 27.21
CA ARG A 332 12.90 -33.00 28.05
C ARG A 332 13.46 -34.27 27.38
N THR A 333 13.45 -34.35 26.05
CA THR A 333 13.99 -35.50 25.32
C THR A 333 15.49 -35.41 25.08
N ASN A 334 16.06 -34.21 24.99
CA ASN A 334 17.49 -34.00 24.78
C ASN A 334 18.32 -33.87 26.09
N GLY A 335 17.69 -33.61 27.23
CA GLY A 335 18.35 -33.50 28.54
C GLY A 335 18.56 -34.82 29.30
N SER A 336 18.23 -35.97 28.69
CA SER A 336 18.27 -37.30 29.32
C SER A 336 19.33 -38.21 28.66
N VAL A 337 20.56 -37.71 28.53
CA VAL A 337 21.76 -38.47 28.12
C VAL A 337 22.82 -38.40 29.21
#